data_AF-A0A8C8YWI7-F1
#
_entry.id   AF-A0A8C8YWI7-F1
#
_cell.length_a   1.000
_cell.length_b   1.000
_cell.length_c   1.000
_cell.angle_alpha   90.00
_cell.angle_beta   90.00
_cell.angle_gamma   90.00
#
_symmetry.space_group_name_H-M   'P 1'
#
loop_
_entity.id
_entity.type
_entity.pdbx_description
1 polymer ?
#
loop_
_entity_poly.entity_id
_entity_poly.type
_entity_poly.pdbx_seq_one_letter_code
_entity_poly.pdbx_strand_id
1 'polypeptide(L)'
;MTSFSTSAQCSTSDSACRISSGQINQVRPKLPLLKILHAAGAQGEMFTVKEVMHYLGQYIMVKQLYDQQEQHMVYCGGDLLGELLGRQSFSVKDPSPLYDMLRKNLVTLATATTGTSHHISAVCIIALSSRGQTMGKQGGRRYSHTAYLTA
;
A
#
# COMPACT_ATOMS: atom_id res chain seq x y z
N MET A 1 42.30 40.54 41.31
CA MET A 1 41.74 39.52 42.24
C MET A 1 40.28 39.91 42.45
N THR A 2 39.22 39.14 42.22
CA THR A 2 38.98 37.74 41.74
C THR A 2 37.48 37.66 41.40
N SER A 3 36.95 36.96 40.39
CA SER A 3 37.50 36.11 39.31
C SER A 3 36.50 36.02 38.14
N PHE A 4 36.82 35.31 37.05
CA PHE A 4 35.92 35.11 35.90
C PHE A 4 34.93 33.96 36.11
N SER A 5 33.70 34.13 35.62
CA SER A 5 32.65 33.09 35.65
C SER A 5 32.57 32.31 34.35
N THR A 6 32.39 30.99 34.49
CA THR A 6 31.62 30.10 33.60
C THR A 6 31.92 30.13 32.09
N SER A 7 32.57 29.06 31.61
CA SER A 7 32.22 28.47 30.31
C SER A 7 31.88 26.99 30.51
N ALA A 8 30.70 26.58 30.05
CA ALA A 8 30.21 25.23 30.22
C ALA A 8 30.67 24.32 29.08
N GLN A 9 31.25 23.21 29.51
CA GLN A 9 31.50 21.93 28.85
C GLN A 9 30.94 21.73 27.42
N CYS A 10 31.87 21.26 26.58
CA CYS A 10 31.68 20.57 25.32
C CYS A 10 30.37 19.75 25.21
N SER A 11 29.49 20.16 24.31
CA SER A 11 28.41 19.29 23.83
C SER A 11 28.98 18.28 22.83
N THR A 12 29.32 17.09 23.32
CA THR A 12 29.51 15.90 22.49
C THR A 12 28.22 15.60 21.72
N SER A 13 28.22 15.77 20.40
CA SER A 13 27.13 15.35 19.52
C SER A 13 27.16 13.81 19.37
N ASP A 14 26.83 13.10 20.44
CA ASP A 14 26.77 11.64 20.40
C ASP A 14 25.53 11.15 19.64
N SER A 15 25.76 10.14 18.81
CA SER A 15 24.78 9.54 17.91
C SER A 15 23.89 8.53 18.62
N ALA A 16 22.78 8.99 19.20
CA ALA A 16 21.76 8.12 19.76
C ALA A 16 20.44 8.22 18.98
N CYS A 17 20.23 7.25 18.08
CA CYS A 17 18.94 6.82 17.52
C CYS A 17 17.89 7.93 17.27
N ARG A 18 17.85 8.47 16.04
CA ARG A 18 16.58 8.98 15.50
C ARG A 18 15.59 7.80 15.44
N ILE A 19 14.78 7.62 16.49
CA ILE A 19 13.55 6.85 16.42
C ILE A 19 12.65 7.63 15.46
N SER A 20 12.74 7.27 14.18
CA SER A 20 11.94 7.89 13.14
C SER A 20 10.48 7.66 13.46
N SER A 21 9.73 8.75 13.61
CA SER A 21 8.27 8.73 13.68
C SER A 21 7.62 8.09 12.43
N GLY A 22 8.40 7.80 11.38
CA GLY A 22 7.99 7.15 10.14
C GLY A 22 7.77 5.63 10.18
N GLN A 23 7.87 4.94 11.33
CA GLN A 23 7.41 3.53 11.44
C GLN A 23 5.94 3.37 11.86
N ILE A 24 5.14 4.45 11.78
CA ILE A 24 3.68 4.35 11.84
C ILE A 24 3.13 3.70 10.56
N ASN A 25 2.72 2.43 10.63
CA ASN A 25 1.93 1.66 9.64
C ASN A 25 1.81 2.29 8.24
N GLN A 26 2.94 2.36 7.51
CA GLN A 26 2.95 3.00 6.20
C GLN A 26 2.31 2.10 5.14
N VAL A 27 1.57 2.73 4.24
CA VAL A 27 0.92 2.13 3.10
C VAL A 27 1.49 2.71 1.80
N ARG A 28 1.65 1.86 0.79
CA ARG A 28 1.95 2.26 -0.59
C ARG A 28 0.67 2.18 -1.41
N PRO A 29 0.08 3.31 -1.86
CA PRO A 29 -1.07 3.29 -2.75
C PRO A 29 -0.71 2.66 -4.11
N LYS A 30 -1.65 1.92 -4.69
CA LYS A 30 -1.57 1.47 -6.08
C LYS A 30 -1.65 2.68 -7.03
N LEU A 31 -1.05 2.56 -8.20
CA LEU A 31 -0.93 3.65 -9.18
C LEU A 31 -2.22 4.43 -9.47
N PRO A 32 -3.43 3.81 -9.59
CA PRO A 32 -4.67 4.56 -9.80
C PRO A 32 -5.00 5.52 -8.64
N LEU A 33 -4.88 5.07 -7.39
CA LEU A 33 -5.07 5.91 -6.21
C LEU A 33 -3.95 6.95 -6.09
N LEU A 34 -2.70 6.55 -6.34
CA LEU A 34 -1.55 7.45 -6.26
C LEU A 34 -1.69 8.68 -7.18
N LYS A 35 -2.19 8.49 -8.41
CA LYS A 35 -2.50 9.60 -9.34
C LYS A 35 -3.49 10.62 -8.77
N ILE A 36 -4.53 10.16 -8.06
CA ILE A 36 -5.52 11.02 -7.40
C ILE A 36 -4.86 11.82 -6.27
N LEU A 37 -4.02 11.17 -5.46
CA LEU A 37 -3.30 11.84 -4.37
C LEU A 37 -2.33 12.91 -4.92
N HIS A 38 -1.56 12.60 -5.98
CA HIS A 38 -0.66 13.56 -6.63
C HIS A 38 -1.42 14.74 -7.26
N ALA A 39 -2.58 14.49 -7.87
CA ALA A 39 -3.47 15.55 -8.38
C ALA A 39 -4.04 16.44 -7.24
N ALA A 40 -4.06 15.95 -6.00
CA ALA A 40 -4.42 16.70 -4.79
C ALA A 40 -3.21 17.40 -4.12
N GLY A 41 -2.02 17.36 -4.73
CA GLY A 41 -0.79 17.96 -4.20
C GLY A 41 0.07 17.05 -3.34
N ALA A 42 -0.25 15.76 -3.20
CA ALA A 42 0.61 14.82 -2.49
C ALA A 42 1.95 14.59 -3.22
N GLN A 43 3.00 14.27 -2.47
CA GLN A 43 4.33 13.95 -3.00
C GLN A 43 4.83 12.61 -2.45
N GLY A 44 5.71 11.95 -3.20
CA GLY A 44 6.23 10.62 -2.85
C GLY A 44 5.24 9.48 -3.12
N GLU A 45 5.56 8.29 -2.60
CA GLU A 45 4.79 7.05 -2.83
C GLU A 45 4.30 6.36 -1.54
N MET A 46 4.81 6.77 -0.38
CA MET A 46 4.53 6.16 0.92
C MET A 46 3.74 7.15 1.77
N PHE A 47 2.64 6.68 2.34
CA PHE A 47 1.72 7.51 3.12
C PHE A 47 1.24 6.74 4.35
N THR A 48 0.70 7.45 5.33
CA THR A 48 -0.20 6.88 6.33
C THR A 48 -1.64 6.86 5.78
N VAL A 49 -2.50 5.99 6.32
CA VAL A 49 -3.94 6.01 5.98
C VAL A 49 -4.56 7.40 6.26
N LYS A 50 -4.08 8.10 7.30
CA LYS A 50 -4.52 9.48 7.62
C LYS A 50 -4.20 10.48 6.51
N GLU A 51 -3.00 10.42 5.94
CA GLU A 51 -2.61 11.29 4.82
C GLU A 51 -3.40 10.95 3.55
N VAL A 52 -3.61 9.66 3.26
CA VAL A 52 -4.45 9.24 2.12
C VAL A 52 -5.88 9.80 2.26
N MET A 53 -6.49 9.70 3.45
CA MET A 53 -7.80 10.29 3.74
C MET A 53 -7.80 11.82 3.55
N HIS A 54 -6.76 12.50 4.03
CA HIS A 54 -6.63 13.95 3.90
C HIS A 54 -6.56 14.38 2.41
N TYR A 55 -5.67 13.78 1.63
CA TYR A 55 -5.51 14.10 0.21
C TYR A 55 -6.75 13.72 -0.63
N LEU A 56 -7.50 12.67 -0.27
CA LEU A 56 -8.80 12.39 -0.89
C LEU A 56 -9.83 13.50 -0.64
N GLY A 57 -9.87 14.05 0.59
CA GLY A 57 -10.69 15.22 0.90
C GLY A 57 -10.27 16.45 0.08
N GLN A 58 -8.96 16.72 -0.02
CA GLN A 58 -8.42 17.81 -0.83
C GLN A 58 -8.77 17.64 -2.32
N TYR A 59 -8.68 16.42 -2.87
CA TYR A 59 -9.05 16.13 -4.26
C TYR A 59 -10.52 16.48 -4.55
N ILE A 60 -11.44 16.02 -3.70
CA ILE A 60 -12.89 16.28 -3.80
C ILE A 60 -13.16 17.79 -3.75
N MET A 61 -12.49 18.51 -2.84
CA MET A 61 -12.64 19.96 -2.69
C MET A 61 -12.13 20.72 -3.91
N VAL A 62 -10.90 20.45 -4.36
CA VAL A 62 -10.26 21.16 -5.49
C VAL A 62 -11.01 20.92 -6.81
N LYS A 63 -11.51 19.70 -7.03
CA LYS A 63 -12.31 19.38 -8.22
C LYS A 63 -13.81 19.70 -8.07
N GLN A 64 -14.23 20.23 -6.92
CA GLN A 64 -15.63 20.56 -6.60
C GLN A 64 -16.60 19.41 -6.88
N LEU A 65 -16.20 18.18 -6.52
CA LEU A 65 -17.02 16.97 -6.73
C LEU A 65 -18.18 16.85 -5.72
N TYR A 66 -18.40 17.85 -4.85
CA TYR A 66 -19.43 17.85 -3.83
C TYR A 66 -20.65 18.68 -4.26
N ASP A 67 -21.84 18.32 -3.78
CA ASP A 67 -23.05 19.11 -4.02
C ASP A 67 -23.04 20.43 -3.23
N GLN A 68 -23.40 21.56 -3.86
CA GLN A 68 -23.36 22.86 -3.16
C GLN A 68 -24.45 23.01 -2.09
N GLN A 69 -25.60 22.34 -2.24
CA GLN A 69 -26.70 22.35 -1.26
C GLN A 69 -26.54 21.21 -0.26
N GLU A 70 -26.17 20.02 -0.76
CA GLU A 70 -26.01 18.81 0.04
C GLU A 70 -24.53 18.40 0.16
N GLN A 71 -23.62 19.25 0.62
CA GLN A 71 -22.14 19.06 0.65
C GLN A 71 -21.59 17.72 1.15
N HIS A 72 -22.40 16.94 1.86
CA HIS A 72 -22.12 15.55 2.21
C HIS A 72 -22.25 14.55 1.05
N MET A 73 -22.83 14.92 -0.09
CA MET A 73 -22.95 14.11 -1.30
C MET A 73 -21.81 14.47 -2.26
N VAL A 74 -21.14 13.44 -2.76
CA VAL A 74 -20.04 13.55 -3.72
C VAL A 74 -20.46 12.87 -5.02
N TYR A 75 -20.43 13.62 -6.13
CA TYR A 75 -20.67 13.16 -7.49
C TYR A 75 -19.32 13.06 -8.22
N CYS A 76 -18.89 11.83 -8.47
CA CYS A 76 -17.59 11.50 -9.05
C CYS A 76 -17.70 10.74 -10.39
N GLY A 77 -18.88 10.75 -11.01
CA GLY A 77 -19.09 10.11 -12.31
C GLY A 77 -18.30 10.81 -13.43
N GLY A 78 -17.57 10.01 -14.22
CA GLY A 78 -16.61 10.53 -15.21
C GLY A 78 -15.29 11.04 -14.61
N ASP A 79 -15.07 10.84 -13.29
CA ASP A 79 -13.80 11.13 -12.62
C ASP A 79 -13.07 9.85 -12.22
N LEU A 80 -11.73 9.92 -12.16
CA LEU A 80 -10.86 8.83 -11.68
C LEU A 80 -11.26 8.32 -10.29
N LEU A 81 -11.79 9.18 -9.42
CA LEU A 81 -12.30 8.78 -8.11
C LEU A 81 -13.55 7.88 -8.23
N GLY A 82 -14.46 8.18 -9.16
CA GLY A 82 -15.64 7.36 -9.42
C GLY A 82 -15.31 6.03 -10.08
N GLU A 83 -14.37 6.02 -11.02
CA GLU A 83 -13.79 4.79 -11.58
C GLU A 83 -13.19 3.90 -10.48
N LEU A 84 -12.41 4.49 -9.57
CA LEU A 84 -11.73 3.77 -8.48
C LEU A 84 -12.69 3.26 -7.39
N LEU A 85 -13.79 3.98 -7.14
CA LEU A 85 -14.89 3.56 -6.25
C LEU A 85 -15.83 2.54 -6.93
N GLY A 86 -15.87 2.50 -8.26
CA GLY A 86 -16.89 1.78 -9.03
C GLY A 86 -18.30 2.38 -8.85
N ARG A 87 -18.41 3.69 -8.64
CA ARG A 87 -19.67 4.39 -8.33
C ARG A 87 -19.69 5.79 -8.92
N GLN A 88 -20.89 6.24 -9.32
CA GLN A 88 -21.10 7.62 -9.79
C GLN A 88 -21.21 8.64 -8.65
N SER A 89 -21.62 8.20 -7.45
CA SER A 89 -21.71 9.05 -6.27
C SER A 89 -21.62 8.25 -4.97
N PHE A 90 -21.34 8.96 -3.87
CA PHE A 90 -21.42 8.44 -2.50
C PHE A 90 -21.72 9.56 -1.50
N SER A 91 -22.14 9.18 -0.29
CA SER A 91 -22.38 10.11 0.81
C SER A 91 -21.24 10.03 1.82
N VAL A 92 -20.68 11.16 2.24
CA VAL A 92 -19.69 11.25 3.33
C VAL A 92 -20.27 10.78 4.67
N LYS A 93 -21.61 10.76 4.83
CA LYS A 93 -22.30 10.16 5.98
C LYS A 93 -22.19 8.62 6.01
N ASP A 94 -22.00 7.97 4.85
CA ASP A 94 -21.67 6.55 4.73
C ASP A 94 -20.27 6.38 4.10
N PRO A 95 -19.19 6.40 4.91
CA PRO A 95 -17.83 6.30 4.41
C PRO A 95 -17.45 4.88 3.95
N SER A 96 -18.34 3.89 4.05
CA SER A 96 -18.07 2.48 3.70
C SER A 96 -17.50 2.29 2.28
N PRO A 97 -18.03 2.93 1.22
CA PRO A 97 -17.48 2.80 -0.13
C PRO A 97 -16.03 3.27 -0.25
N LEU A 98 -15.67 4.31 0.50
CA LEU A 98 -14.32 4.87 0.53
C LEU A 98 -13.36 3.89 1.24
N TYR A 99 -13.74 3.34 2.40
CA TYR A 99 -12.94 2.33 3.08
C TYR A 99 -12.75 1.05 2.25
N ASP A 100 -13.77 0.60 1.52
CA ASP A 100 -13.66 -0.55 0.63
C ASP A 100 -12.74 -0.29 -0.56
N MET A 101 -12.75 0.93 -1.11
CA MET A 101 -11.79 1.36 -2.12
C MET A 101 -10.36 1.37 -1.56
N LEU A 102 -10.14 1.91 -0.35
CA LEU A 102 -8.83 1.92 0.29
C LEU A 102 -8.27 0.51 0.52
N ARG A 103 -9.09 -0.42 1.05
CA ARG A 103 -8.70 -1.83 1.24
C ARG A 103 -8.24 -2.49 -0.06
N LYS A 104 -8.82 -2.12 -1.20
CA LYS A 104 -8.44 -2.64 -2.54
C LYS A 104 -7.22 -1.94 -3.13
N ASN A 105 -6.90 -0.72 -2.71
CA ASN A 105 -5.91 0.16 -3.35
C ASN A 105 -4.68 0.50 -2.51
N LEU A 106 -4.61 0.06 -1.25
CA LEU A 106 -3.42 0.20 -0.40
C LEU A 106 -2.67 -1.12 -0.27
N VAL A 107 -1.34 -1.04 -0.22
CA VAL A 107 -0.46 -2.16 0.13
C VAL A 107 0.23 -1.80 1.45
N THR A 108 -0.02 -2.58 2.50
CA THR A 108 0.66 -2.41 3.79
C THR A 108 2.08 -2.95 3.70
N LEU A 109 3.07 -2.12 4.04
CA LEU A 109 4.43 -2.62 4.25
C LEU A 109 4.54 -3.18 5.66
N ALA A 110 4.70 -4.49 5.80
CA ALA A 110 5.05 -5.08 7.08
C ALA A 110 6.44 -4.57 7.48
N THR A 111 6.51 -3.77 8.56
CA THR A 111 7.79 -3.49 9.21
C THR A 111 8.31 -4.81 9.75
N ALA A 112 9.40 -5.31 9.17
CA ALA A 112 10.15 -6.40 9.75
C ALA A 112 10.74 -5.88 11.08
N THR A 113 10.03 -6.10 12.18
CA THR A 113 10.57 -5.91 13.52
C THR A 113 11.84 -6.73 13.59
N THR A 114 12.99 -6.08 13.72
CA THR A 114 14.27 -6.71 14.02
C THR A 114 14.23 -7.29 15.43
N GLY A 115 13.52 -8.42 15.57
CA GLY A 115 13.84 -9.39 16.59
C GLY A 115 15.27 -9.82 16.34
N THR A 116 16.13 -9.65 17.34
CA THR A 116 17.53 -10.07 17.31
C THR A 116 17.61 -11.59 17.22
N SER A 117 17.57 -12.12 16.01
CA SER A 117 17.85 -13.52 15.70
C SER A 117 18.86 -13.60 14.57
N HIS A 118 20.12 -13.63 14.97
CA HIS A 118 21.29 -14.18 14.30
C HIS A 118 21.23 -14.38 12.77
N HIS A 119 22.03 -13.55 12.10
CA HIS A 119 22.74 -13.78 10.84
C HIS A 119 22.97 -15.26 10.46
N ILE A 120 23.02 -15.55 9.14
CA ILE A 120 23.05 -16.86 8.40
C ILE A 120 21.67 -17.09 7.72
N SER A 121 21.54 -17.25 6.39
CA SER A 121 22.52 -17.22 5.30
C SER A 121 21.84 -16.89 3.96
N ALA A 122 22.52 -16.13 3.10
CA ALA A 122 22.17 -16.03 1.69
C ALA A 122 22.79 -17.21 0.90
N VAL A 123 22.15 -18.38 0.91
CA VAL A 123 22.48 -19.47 -0.02
C VAL A 123 21.23 -19.99 -0.70
N CYS A 124 21.29 -19.98 -2.02
CA CYS A 124 20.29 -20.48 -2.94
C CYS A 124 20.21 -22.02 -2.85
N ILE A 125 19.25 -22.58 -2.10
CA ILE A 125 18.92 -24.02 -2.20
C ILE A 125 18.09 -24.25 -3.47
N ILE A 126 18.80 -24.23 -4.59
CA ILE A 126 18.44 -25.04 -5.75
C ILE A 126 18.94 -26.47 -5.46
N ALA A 127 18.19 -27.45 -5.96
CA ALA A 127 18.54 -28.86 -6.13
C ALA A 127 18.14 -29.87 -5.03
N LEU A 128 17.47 -30.92 -5.53
CA LEU A 128 17.50 -32.32 -5.09
C LEU A 128 16.74 -32.74 -3.82
N SER A 129 15.54 -33.29 -4.04
CA SER A 129 15.35 -34.73 -3.73
C SER A 129 14.23 -35.35 -4.57
N SER A 130 14.62 -35.97 -5.68
CA SER A 130 13.80 -36.94 -6.39
C SER A 130 13.73 -38.24 -5.59
N ARG A 131 12.54 -38.73 -5.24
CA ARG A 131 12.35 -40.15 -4.91
C ARG A 131 10.92 -40.65 -5.14
N GLY A 132 10.46 -40.53 -6.39
CA GLY A 132 9.30 -41.27 -6.87
C GLY A 132 9.67 -42.72 -7.17
N GLN A 133 9.19 -43.65 -6.34
CA GLN A 133 8.85 -45.03 -6.73
C GLN A 133 7.50 -45.31 -6.05
N THR A 134 6.51 -45.85 -6.76
CA THR A 134 6.35 -47.29 -6.93
C THR A 134 5.78 -47.70 -8.29
N MET A 135 5.95 -48.97 -8.63
CA MET A 135 5.66 -49.58 -9.92
C MET A 135 4.24 -50.18 -10.01
N GLY A 136 3.62 -50.10 -11.20
CA GLY A 136 2.33 -50.72 -11.53
C GLY A 136 1.27 -49.68 -11.94
N LYS A 137 0.44 -49.87 -12.97
CA LYS A 137 0.11 -51.09 -13.73
C LYS A 137 -0.11 -50.81 -15.23
N GLN A 138 -0.08 -51.89 -15.99
CA GLN A 138 -0.02 -52.00 -17.45
C GLN A 138 -1.34 -51.65 -18.17
N GLY A 139 -1.25 -51.04 -19.36
CA GLY A 139 -2.33 -50.92 -20.37
C GLY A 139 -2.91 -49.50 -20.55
N GLY A 140 -3.12 -48.99 -21.77
CA GLY A 140 -2.75 -49.49 -23.11
C GLY A 140 -3.55 -48.81 -24.24
N ARG A 141 -2.91 -48.57 -25.40
CA ARG A 141 -3.48 -48.01 -26.66
C ARG A 141 -4.03 -46.56 -26.55
N ARG A 142 -3.37 -45.58 -27.19
CA ARG A 142 -3.43 -45.20 -28.64
C ARG A 142 -4.65 -44.34 -29.02
N TYR A 143 -4.35 -43.10 -29.40
CA TYR A 143 -5.05 -42.19 -30.34
C TYR A 143 -6.59 -42.16 -30.37
N SER A 144 -7.15 -40.95 -30.25
CA SER A 144 -7.75 -40.29 -31.43
C SER A 144 -7.88 -38.78 -31.25
N HIS A 145 -7.70 -38.09 -32.37
CA HIS A 145 -7.75 -36.64 -32.53
C HIS A 145 -9.06 -36.32 -33.25
N THR A 146 -10.01 -35.64 -32.58
CA THR A 146 -11.23 -35.18 -33.26
C THR A 146 -11.74 -33.87 -32.67
N ALA A 147 -11.76 -32.83 -33.51
CA ALA A 147 -12.44 -31.57 -33.26
C ALA A 147 -13.64 -31.46 -34.20
N TYR A 148 -14.80 -31.10 -33.65
CA TYR A 148 -15.99 -30.53 -34.32
C TYR A 148 -16.67 -29.68 -33.22
N LEU A 149 -16.85 -28.35 -33.27
CA LEU A 149 -17.34 -27.42 -34.30
C LEU A 149 -18.79 -27.68 -34.77
N THR A 150 -19.68 -26.77 -34.35
CA THR A 150 -20.95 -26.38 -35.02
C THR A 150 -22.11 -27.42 -34.96
N ALA A 151 -23.39 -27.04 -34.76
CA ALA A 151 -24.05 -25.74 -34.65
C ALA A 151 -24.92 -25.65 -33.38
#